data_AF-A0A5C8M8D5-F1
#
_entry.id   AF-A0A5C8M8D5-F1
#
_cell.length_a   1.000
_cell.length_b   1.000
_cell.length_c   1.000
_cell.angle_alpha   90.00
_cell.angle_beta   90.00
_cell.angle_gamma   90.00
#
_symmetry.space_group_name_H-M   'P 1'
#
loop_
_entity.id
_entity.type
_entity.pdbx_description
1 polymer ?
#
loop_
_entity_poly.entity_id
_entity_poly.type
_entity_poly.pdbx_seq_one_letter_code
_entity_poly.pdbx_strand_id
1 'polypeptide(L)' 'MLGSFSGIMSRYKVRAYCQSRSCAYVHKEDVIEAINHETAYGLALLYNESSSRPQCPLCGESMAFYSHSIIDEPWLP' A
#
# COMPACT_ATOMS: atom_id res chain seq x y z
N MET A 1 28.96 7.89 -15.60
CA MET A 1 28.39 7.80 -14.25
C MET A 1 26.92 8.18 -14.34
N LEU A 2 26.03 7.19 -14.43
CA LEU A 2 24.58 7.42 -14.41
C LEU A 2 24.17 7.51 -12.94
N GLY A 3 23.93 8.73 -12.48
CA GLY A 3 23.35 8.96 -11.16
C GLY A 3 21.91 8.46 -11.16
N SER A 4 21.66 7.35 -10.46
CA SER A 4 20.33 6.89 -10.16
C SER A 4 19.61 7.95 -9.32
N PHE A 5 18.60 8.61 -9.89
CA PHE A 5 17.63 9.40 -9.13
C PHE A 5 16.81 8.43 -8.26
N SER A 6 17.31 8.16 -7.06
CA SER A 6 16.54 7.54 -5.99
C SER A 6 15.84 8.65 -5.20
N GLY A 7 14.52 8.55 -5.07
CA GLY A 7 13.82 9.08 -3.90
C GLY A 7 13.09 10.41 -4.06
N ILE A 8 12.05 10.46 -4.90
CA ILE A 8 10.79 10.99 -4.38
C ILE A 8 10.02 9.74 -3.96
N MET A 9 10.21 9.27 -2.71
CA MET A 9 9.28 8.28 -2.17
C MET A 9 7.93 8.96 -2.12
N SER A 10 6.96 8.51 -2.93
CA SER A 10 5.61 9.04 -2.85
C SER A 10 5.10 8.92 -1.42
N ARG A 11 4.76 10.05 -0.80
CA ARG A 11 4.41 10.12 0.63
C ARG A 11 3.12 9.38 0.95
N TYR A 12 2.26 9.19 -0.05
CA TYR A 12 0.95 8.58 0.10
C TYR A 12 0.85 7.40 -0.85
N LYS A 13 0.48 6.26 -0.31
CA LYS A 13 0.47 4.98 -1.03
C LYS A 13 -0.75 4.16 -0.63
N VAL A 14 -1.13 3.22 -1.48
CA VAL A 14 -2.07 2.15 -1.14
C VAL A 14 -1.29 0.86 -1.03
N ARG A 15 -1.44 0.16 0.08
CA ARG A 15 -0.81 -1.14 0.33
C ARG A 15 -1.86 -2.23 0.37
N ALA A 16 -1.46 -3.43 -0.02
CA ALA A 16 -2.29 -4.63 0.10
C ALA A 16 -1.75 -5.57 1.17
N TYR A 17 -2.64 -6.33 1.80
CA TYR A 17 -2.30 -7.40 2.74
C TYR A 17 -3.32 -8.55 2.61
N CYS A 18 -2.92 -9.74 3.06
CA CYS A 18 -3.83 -10.87 3.12
C CYS A 18 -4.86 -10.66 4.23
N GLN A 19 -6.15 -10.82 3.93
CA GLN A 19 -7.22 -10.64 4.93
C GLN A 19 -7.23 -11.74 6.01
N SER A 20 -6.68 -12.92 5.71
CA SER A 20 -6.59 -14.02 6.68
C SER A 20 -5.58 -13.74 7.78
N ARG A 21 -6.03 -13.87 9.04
CA ARG A 21 -5.21 -13.70 10.26
C ARG A 21 -4.24 -14.85 10.52
N SER A 22 -4.48 -16.02 9.92
CA SER A 22 -3.62 -17.20 10.06
C SER A 22 -2.58 -17.30 8.94
N CYS A 23 -2.67 -16.45 7.92
CA CYS A 23 -1.74 -16.43 6.80
C CYS A 23 -0.46 -15.68 7.18
N ALA A 24 0.69 -16.29 6.94
CA ALA A 24 2.01 -15.69 7.19
C ALA A 24 2.48 -14.79 6.04
N TYR A 25 1.57 -14.28 5.19
CA TYR A 25 1.93 -13.37 4.11
C TYR A 25 2.32 -12.00 4.67
N VAL A 26 3.63 -11.71 4.71
CA VAL A 26 4.20 -10.50 5.35
C VAL A 26 4.31 -9.30 4.38
N HIS A 27 4.21 -9.53 3.06
CA HIS A 27 4.45 -8.48 2.07
C HIS A 27 3.33 -7.45 2.03
N LYS A 28 3.68 -6.20 2.35
CA LYS A 28 2.87 -5.01 2.16
C LYS A 28 3.35 -4.31 0.90
N GLU A 29 3.04 -4.86 -0.25
CA GLU A 29 3.48 -4.25 -1.52
C GLU A 29 2.81 -2.89 -1.68
N ASP A 30 3.61 -1.88 -2.07
CA ASP A 30 3.08 -0.58 -2.49
C ASP A 30 2.42 -0.80 -3.85
N VAL A 31 1.10 -0.86 -3.87
CA VAL A 31 0.33 -1.20 -5.08
C VAL A 31 0.10 0.04 -5.93
N ILE A 32 -0.07 1.20 -5.28
CA ILE A 32 -0.45 2.46 -5.94
C ILE A 32 0.18 3.63 -5.21
N GLU A 33 0.77 4.56 -5.97
CA GLU A 33 1.18 5.87 -5.47
C GLU A 33 0.01 6.87 -5.58
N ALA A 34 -0.15 7.72 -4.56
CA ALA A 34 -1.20 8.72 -4.50
C ALA A 34 -0.61 10.12 -4.22
N ILE A 35 -1.36 11.15 -4.60
CA ILE A 35 -0.91 12.55 -4.47
C ILE A 35 -1.07 13.06 -3.04
N ASN A 36 -2.11 12.60 -2.33
CA ASN A 36 -2.42 12.97 -0.95
C ASN A 36 -3.10 11.81 -0.20
N HIS A 37 -3.34 12.00 1.09
CA HIS A 37 -3.97 10.99 1.94
C HIS A 37 -5.41 10.70 1.52
N GLU A 38 -6.19 11.73 1.13
CA GLU A 38 -7.58 11.58 0.71
C GLU A 38 -7.72 10.69 -0.52
N THR A 39 -6.81 10.87 -1.48
CA THR A 39 -6.76 10.03 -2.70
C THR A 39 -6.37 8.61 -2.36
N ALA A 40 -5.35 8.40 -1.51
CA ALA A 40 -4.94 7.06 -1.07
C ALA A 40 -6.09 6.35 -0.34
N TYR A 41 -6.81 7.07 0.51
CA TYR A 41 -7.95 6.54 1.26
C TYR A 41 -9.11 6.17 0.33
N GLY A 42 -9.49 7.08 -0.58
CA GLY A 42 -10.55 6.82 -1.56
C GLY A 42 -10.23 5.62 -2.47
N LEU A 43 -8.97 5.50 -2.91
CA LEU A 43 -8.53 4.33 -3.67
C LEU A 43 -8.63 3.06 -2.83
N ALA A 44 -8.15 3.04 -1.59
CA ALA A 44 -8.25 1.86 -0.73
C ALA A 44 -9.71 1.38 -0.56
N LEU A 45 -10.67 2.30 -0.39
CA LEU A 45 -12.09 1.95 -0.38
C LEU A 45 -12.55 1.33 -1.70
N LEU A 46 -12.27 2.00 -2.82
CA LEU A 46 -12.63 1.53 -4.16
C LEU A 46 -12.10 0.11 -4.44
N TYR A 47 -10.84 -0.16 -4.09
CA TYR A 47 -10.23 -1.48 -4.27
C TYR A 47 -10.83 -2.54 -3.35
N ASN A 48 -11.22 -2.17 -2.13
CA ASN A 48 -11.90 -3.09 -1.20
C ASN A 48 -13.33 -3.44 -1.65
N GLU A 49 -14.01 -2.53 -2.34
CA GLU A 49 -15.36 -2.74 -2.89
C GLU A 49 -15.35 -3.46 -4.25
N SER A 50 -14.19 -3.55 -4.91
CA SER A 50 -14.07 -4.23 -6.19
C SER A 50 -14.43 -5.71 -6.09
N SER A 51 -15.21 -6.21 -7.05
CA SER A 51 -15.51 -7.64 -7.19
C SER A 51 -14.30 -8.44 -7.70
N SER A 52 -13.31 -7.77 -8.29
CA SER A 52 -12.09 -8.38 -8.86
C SER A 52 -10.87 -8.27 -7.93
N ARG A 53 -11.09 -8.30 -6.60
CA ARG A 53 -9.98 -8.25 -5.65
C ARG A 53 -9.02 -9.43 -5.87
N PRO A 54 -7.70 -9.16 -5.91
CA PRO A 54 -6.72 -10.22 -6.05
C PRO A 54 -6.77 -11.15 -4.83
N GLN A 55 -6.41 -12.41 -5.07
CA GLN A 55 -6.22 -13.39 -4.01
C GLN A 55 -4.79 -13.33 -3.48
N CYS A 56 -4.63 -13.71 -2.22
CA CYS A 56 -3.34 -13.84 -1.57
C CYS A 56 -2.56 -14.96 -2.29
N PRO A 57 -1.33 -14.70 -2.77
CA PRO A 57 -0.55 -15.70 -3.49
C PRO A 57 -0.11 -16.87 -2.59
N LEU A 58 -0.18 -16.72 -1.26
CA LEU A 58 0.24 -17.75 -0.31
C LEU A 58 -0.91 -18.69 0.08
N CYS A 59 -2.12 -18.18 0.32
CA CYS A 59 -3.22 -18.99 0.87
C CYS A 59 -4.54 -18.90 0.08
N GLY A 60 -4.60 -18.13 -1.02
CA GLY A 60 -5.80 -18.01 -1.87
C GLY A 60 -6.93 -17.15 -1.30
N GLU A 61 -6.80 -16.64 -0.07
CA GLU A 61 -7.79 -15.76 0.56
C GLU A 61 -7.83 -14.37 -0.10
N SER A 62 -8.90 -13.62 0.09
CA SER A 62 -8.99 -12.28 -0.48
C SER A 62 -7.92 -11.34 0.08
N MET A 63 -7.33 -10.52 -0.79
CA MET A 63 -6.50 -9.39 -0.38
C MET A 63 -7.38 -8.22 0.08
N ALA A 64 -6.86 -7.41 1.00
CA ALA A 64 -7.45 -6.18 1.48
C ALA A 64 -6.47 -5.02 1.30
N PHE A 65 -7.00 -3.81 1.11
CA PHE A 65 -6.24 -2.62 0.77
C PHE A 65 -6.37 -1.54 1.86
N TYR A 66 -5.31 -0.78 2.10
CA TYR A 66 -5.35 0.32 3.05
C TYR A 66 -4.45 1.47 2.61
N SER A 67 -4.84 2.70 2.98
CA SER A 67 -4.02 3.88 2.77
C SER A 67 -2.83 3.87 3.72
N HIS A 68 -1.66 4.19 3.20
CA HIS A 68 -0.43 4.31 3.96
C HIS A 68 0.22 5.66 3.65
N SER A 69 0.50 6.44 4.68
CA SER A 69 1.30 7.66 4.58
C SER A 69 2.63 7.47 5.29
N ILE A 70 3.69 8.00 4.68
CA ILE A 70 4.98 8.17 5.34
C ILE A 70 4.96 9.56 5.95
N ILE A 71 4.91 9.61 7.28
CA ILE A 71 5.15 10.84 8.02
C ILE A 71 6.67 10.91 8.19
N ASP A 72 7.32 11.79 7.43
CA ASP A 72 8.68 12.18 7.74
C ASP A 72 8.62 12.91 9.09
N GLU A 73 8.95 12.25 10.20
CA GLU A 73 9.16 12.97 11.45
C GLU A 73 10.34 13.93 11.22
N PRO A 74 10.15 15.25 11.35
CA PRO A 74 11.30 16.12 11.38
C PRO A 74 12.14 15.69 12.58
N TRP A 75 13.43 15.39 12.36
CA TRP A 75 14.40 15.33 13.44
C TRP A 75 14.35 16.67 14.17
N LEU A 76 13.60 16.73 15.28
CA LEU A 76 13.65 17.86 16.19
C LEU A 76 15.03 17.80 16.88
N PRO A 77 15.83 18.89 16.85
CA PRO A 77 17.13 18.94 17.51
C PRO A 77 17.03 18.82 19.03
#